data_AF-A0AAD7UIS7-F1
#
_entry.id   AF-A0AAD7UIS7-F1
#
_cell.length_a   1.000
_cell.length_b   1.000
_cell.length_c   1.000
_cell.angle_alpha   90.00
_cell.angle_beta   90.00
_cell.angle_gamma   90.00
#
_symmetry.space_group_name_H-M   'P 1'
#
loop_
_entity.id
_entity.type
_entity.pdbx_description
1 polymer ?
#
loop_
_entity_poly.entity_id
_entity_poly.type
_entity_poly.pdbx_seq_one_letter_code
_entity_poly.pdbx_strand_id
1 'polypeptide(L)'
;MDYFSNNHRDGGPVFDKPEFSNPADWMLDVTLGRVAPQQEEPENVAAFFPLNDAEAAAEALSRLWLARSREGREQFQPDVLERPADSRVLESLRSQRAFVVQFICFAKRAFLQHLQLPGRLYFDCALMSFFGALFGMQSKNVKVHKLPIAQLWIGIGLQLFLAVATLPVFGSERVVFWREAARGSGMSLNIAAYFLGKDILVTVVLCLVLTMLSGFGSQTLDKLNSAPGLRIVPWLSPVRWVGETLVVAQTRKLSFAWKMSPTVYRKPTRDSALALLFGYTFHEGTFHL
;
A
#
# COMPACT_ATOMS: atom_id res chain seq x y z
N MET A 1 -41.42 4.51 9.76
CA MET A 1 -41.21 3.04 9.81
C MET A 1 -42.38 2.49 10.59
N ASP A 2 -43.60 2.83 10.13
CA ASP A 2 -44.86 2.63 10.87
C ASP A 2 -45.65 1.45 10.30
N TYR A 3 -44.94 0.52 9.67
CA TYR A 3 -45.53 -0.69 9.07
C TYR A 3 -46.14 -1.65 10.10
N PHE A 4 -45.97 -1.37 11.40
CA PHE A 4 -46.48 -2.20 12.48
C PHE A 4 -47.68 -1.63 13.24
N SER A 5 -48.09 -0.37 13.05
CA SER A 5 -49.12 0.23 13.94
C SER A 5 -50.52 0.37 13.38
N ASN A 6 -50.79 0.13 12.08
CA ASN A 6 -52.04 0.60 11.46
C ASN A 6 -52.98 -0.46 10.84
N ASN A 7 -52.76 -1.76 11.04
CA ASN A 7 -53.76 -2.78 10.67
C ASN A 7 -54.49 -3.30 11.91
N HIS A 8 -55.41 -2.48 12.43
CA HIS A 8 -56.22 -2.81 13.61
C HIS A 8 -57.47 -3.65 13.31
N ARG A 9 -57.61 -4.24 12.11
CA ARG A 9 -58.83 -4.98 11.75
C ARG A 9 -58.73 -6.50 11.72
N ASP A 10 -57.56 -7.15 11.63
CA ASP A 10 -57.50 -8.62 11.45
C ASP A 10 -56.36 -9.34 12.22
N GLY A 11 -56.02 -8.89 13.43
CA GLY A 11 -55.02 -9.54 14.29
C GLY A 11 -53.81 -8.64 14.54
N GLY A 12 -53.59 -8.33 15.81
CA GLY A 12 -52.52 -7.44 16.26
C GLY A 12 -51.11 -7.98 15.93
N PRO A 13 -50.06 -7.18 16.18
CA PRO A 13 -48.71 -7.69 16.12
C PRO A 13 -48.53 -8.83 17.14
N VAL A 14 -48.00 -9.98 16.68
CA VAL A 14 -47.75 -11.17 17.52
C VAL A 14 -46.81 -10.87 18.70
N PHE A 15 -46.02 -9.80 18.59
CA PHE A 15 -45.10 -9.33 19.62
C PHE A 15 -45.31 -7.83 19.85
N ASP A 16 -45.66 -7.46 21.07
CA ASP A 16 -45.73 -6.06 21.48
C ASP A 16 -44.33 -5.58 21.91
N LYS A 17 -43.86 -4.52 21.26
CA LYS A 17 -42.58 -3.89 21.57
C LYS A 17 -42.72 -3.05 22.85
N PRO A 18 -41.88 -3.25 23.88
CA PRO A 18 -41.85 -2.36 25.04
C PRO A 18 -41.61 -0.90 24.62
N GLU A 19 -42.27 0.03 25.33
CA GLU A 19 -42.23 1.47 25.03
C GLU A 19 -40.79 2.01 25.04
N PHE A 20 -39.94 1.52 25.94
CA PHE A 20 -38.56 1.96 26.15
C PHE A 20 -37.49 1.00 25.62
N SER A 21 -37.82 0.11 24.68
CA SER A 21 -36.81 -0.75 24.02
C SER A 21 -36.34 -0.18 22.68
N ASN A 22 -35.04 -0.37 22.40
CA ASN A 22 -34.47 -0.11 21.09
C ASN A 22 -35.12 -1.08 20.07
N PRO A 23 -35.78 -0.59 19.02
CA PRO A 23 -36.51 -1.44 18.07
C PRO A 23 -35.60 -2.42 17.32
N ALA A 24 -34.33 -2.06 17.06
CA ALA A 24 -33.42 -2.95 16.35
C ALA A 24 -32.97 -4.14 17.23
N ASP A 25 -32.68 -3.86 18.50
CA ASP A 25 -32.27 -4.87 19.48
C ASP A 25 -33.44 -5.80 19.82
N TRP A 26 -34.63 -5.22 20.02
CA TRP A 26 -35.85 -5.98 20.25
C TRP A 26 -36.22 -6.88 19.07
N MET A 27 -36.11 -6.38 17.82
CA MET A 27 -36.32 -7.24 16.64
C MET A 27 -35.29 -8.36 16.56
N LEU A 28 -34.03 -8.10 16.92
CA LEU A 28 -33.00 -9.12 16.97
C LEU A 28 -33.37 -10.20 18.01
N ASP A 29 -33.76 -9.79 19.21
CA ASP A 29 -34.17 -10.72 20.26
C ASP A 29 -35.43 -11.53 19.87
N VAL A 30 -36.40 -10.92 19.17
CA VAL A 30 -37.55 -11.65 18.60
C VAL A 30 -37.06 -12.67 17.57
N THR A 31 -36.20 -12.28 16.62
CA THR A 31 -35.68 -13.22 15.59
C THR A 31 -34.82 -14.34 16.16
N LEU A 32 -34.16 -14.11 17.29
CA LEU A 32 -33.38 -15.11 18.02
C LEU A 32 -34.25 -15.98 18.96
N GLY A 33 -35.57 -15.75 18.99
CA GLY A 33 -36.50 -16.49 19.86
C GLY A 33 -36.36 -16.18 21.35
N ARG A 34 -35.73 -15.05 21.72
CA ARG A 34 -35.50 -14.66 23.12
C ARG A 34 -36.68 -13.96 23.77
N VAL A 35 -37.64 -13.47 22.97
CA VAL A 35 -38.85 -12.80 23.45
C VAL A 35 -40.01 -13.77 23.39
N ALA A 36 -40.64 -14.04 24.53
CA ALA A 36 -41.86 -14.82 24.58
C ALA A 36 -43.04 -14.00 24.00
N PRO A 37 -43.95 -14.63 23.22
CA PRO A 37 -45.16 -13.96 22.75
C PRO A 37 -46.03 -13.54 23.95
N GLN A 38 -46.59 -12.33 23.90
CA GLN A 38 -47.28 -11.70 25.03
C GLN A 38 -48.78 -12.06 25.14
N GLN A 39 -49.36 -12.76 24.17
CA GLN A 39 -50.79 -13.13 24.17
C GLN A 39 -51.04 -14.63 24.26
N GLU A 40 -51.98 -15.00 25.14
CA GLU A 40 -52.70 -16.28 25.19
C GLU A 40 -53.60 -16.44 23.94
N GLU A 41 -53.00 -16.41 22.75
CA GLU A 41 -53.69 -16.79 21.51
C GLU A 41 -53.73 -18.32 21.36
N PRO A 42 -54.72 -18.86 20.62
CA PRO A 42 -55.30 -20.19 20.84
C PRO A 42 -54.26 -21.30 20.94
N GLU A 43 -54.54 -22.32 21.76
CA GLU A 43 -53.72 -23.49 22.17
C GLU A 43 -52.73 -24.08 21.14
N ASN A 44 -52.87 -23.76 19.86
CA ASN A 44 -51.96 -24.12 18.79
C ASN A 44 -50.66 -23.29 18.74
N VAL A 45 -50.60 -22.01 19.12
CA VAL A 45 -49.38 -21.19 18.91
C VAL A 45 -48.26 -21.53 19.91
N ALA A 46 -48.61 -21.83 21.17
CA ALA A 46 -47.65 -22.29 22.17
C ALA A 46 -47.01 -23.64 21.80
N ALA A 47 -47.69 -24.46 21.00
CA ALA A 47 -47.12 -25.70 20.46
C ALA A 47 -46.09 -25.47 19.34
N PHE A 48 -46.08 -24.28 18.72
CA PHE A 48 -45.15 -23.93 17.63
C PHE A 48 -43.84 -23.27 18.09
N PHE A 49 -43.76 -22.80 19.33
CA PHE A 49 -42.57 -22.10 19.84
C PHE A 49 -41.98 -22.84 21.05
N PRO A 50 -41.15 -23.87 20.84
CA PRO A 50 -40.39 -24.47 21.93
C PRO A 50 -39.43 -23.41 22.51
N LEU A 51 -39.77 -22.88 23.68
CA LEU A 51 -39.02 -21.82 24.39
C LEU A 51 -37.56 -22.19 24.72
N ASN A 52 -37.17 -23.46 24.54
CA ASN A 52 -35.82 -23.97 24.79
C ASN A 52 -35.05 -24.36 23.52
N ASP A 53 -35.64 -24.19 22.34
CA ASP A 53 -35.01 -24.53 21.06
C ASP A 53 -35.05 -23.33 20.11
N ALA A 54 -33.94 -22.58 20.11
CA ALA A 54 -33.78 -21.37 19.30
C ALA A 54 -33.86 -21.67 17.79
N GLU A 55 -33.48 -22.87 17.35
CA GLU A 55 -33.52 -23.25 15.93
C GLU A 55 -34.96 -23.46 15.47
N ALA A 56 -35.76 -24.18 16.26
CA ALA A 56 -37.18 -24.38 15.99
C ALA A 56 -38.00 -23.07 16.07
N ALA A 57 -37.67 -22.18 17.02
CA ALA A 57 -38.29 -20.86 17.11
C ALA A 57 -37.98 -19.98 15.88
N ALA A 58 -36.74 -19.99 15.41
CA ALA A 58 -36.33 -19.27 14.19
C ALA A 58 -37.03 -19.84 12.95
N GLU A 59 -37.17 -21.17 12.86
CA GLU A 59 -37.89 -21.81 11.76
C GLU A 59 -39.38 -21.41 11.76
N ALA A 60 -40.05 -21.44 12.92
CA ALA A 60 -41.44 -21.03 13.06
C ALA A 60 -41.67 -19.56 12.67
N LEU A 61 -40.79 -18.64 13.11
CA LEU A 61 -40.82 -17.23 12.70
C LEU A 61 -40.61 -17.08 11.19
N SER A 62 -39.67 -17.83 10.61
CA SER A 62 -39.40 -17.78 9.17
C SER A 62 -40.63 -18.24 8.35
N ARG A 63 -41.34 -19.27 8.81
CA ARG A 63 -42.57 -19.77 8.17
C ARG A 63 -43.70 -18.74 8.25
N LEU A 64 -43.88 -18.11 9.41
CA LEU A 64 -44.88 -17.06 9.61
C LEU A 64 -44.59 -15.84 8.71
N TRP A 65 -43.32 -15.43 8.63
CA TRP A 65 -42.90 -14.35 7.72
C TRP A 65 -43.07 -14.72 6.25
N LEU A 66 -42.77 -15.95 5.86
CA LEU A 66 -42.99 -16.43 4.49
C LEU A 66 -44.47 -16.47 4.12
N ALA A 67 -45.34 -16.91 5.04
CA ALA A 67 -46.79 -16.90 4.85
C ALA A 67 -47.31 -15.47 4.64
N ARG A 68 -46.91 -14.54 5.52
CA ARG A 68 -47.31 -13.12 5.45
C ARG A 68 -46.69 -12.38 4.25
N SER A 69 -45.47 -12.74 3.86
CA SER A 69 -44.81 -12.18 2.67
C SER A 69 -45.50 -12.62 1.38
N ARG A 70 -46.15 -13.79 1.33
CA ARG A 70 -46.92 -14.21 0.15
C ARG A 70 -48.15 -13.32 -0.06
N GLU A 71 -48.80 -12.90 1.03
CA GLU A 71 -49.93 -11.95 0.97
C GLU A 71 -49.48 -10.55 0.49
N GLY A 72 -48.27 -10.11 0.88
CA GLY A 72 -47.71 -8.82 0.43
C GLY A 72 -47.07 -8.83 -0.96
N ARG A 73 -46.71 -10.00 -1.50
CA ARG A 73 -46.02 -10.12 -2.81
C ARG A 73 -46.90 -9.73 -3.99
N GLU A 74 -48.22 -9.81 -3.87
CA GLU A 74 -49.13 -9.40 -4.95
C GLU A 74 -49.14 -7.88 -5.16
N GLN A 75 -48.70 -7.07 -4.16
CA GLN A 75 -48.57 -5.61 -4.28
C GLN A 75 -47.18 -5.14 -4.70
N PHE A 76 -46.14 -5.97 -4.53
CA PHE A 76 -44.79 -5.64 -4.97
C PHE A 76 -44.67 -5.92 -6.47
N GLN A 77 -45.04 -4.95 -7.32
CA GLN A 77 -44.85 -5.05 -8.77
C GLN A 77 -43.38 -5.34 -9.09
N PRO A 78 -43.05 -6.49 -9.71
CA PRO A 78 -41.68 -6.83 -10.10
C PRO A 78 -41.11 -5.88 -11.18
N ASP A 79 -41.97 -5.08 -11.84
CA ASP A 79 -41.61 -4.19 -12.95
C ASP A 79 -40.60 -3.07 -12.59
N VAL A 80 -40.40 -2.75 -11.32
CA VAL A 80 -39.39 -1.74 -10.90
C VAL A 80 -38.00 -2.36 -10.73
N LEU A 81 -37.91 -3.66 -10.47
CA LEU A 81 -36.64 -4.39 -10.33
C LEU A 81 -36.07 -4.89 -11.68
N GLU A 82 -36.90 -4.91 -12.72
CA GLU A 82 -36.53 -5.43 -14.05
C GLU A 82 -36.32 -4.35 -15.11
N ARG A 83 -36.12 -3.07 -14.75
CA ARG A 83 -35.40 -2.18 -15.68
C ARG A 83 -33.91 -2.50 -15.55
N PRO A 84 -33.29 -3.25 -16.49
CA PRO A 84 -31.84 -3.27 -16.59
C PRO A 84 -31.44 -1.83 -16.92
N ALA A 85 -31.19 -1.02 -15.90
CA ALA A 85 -30.59 0.29 -16.04
C ALA A 85 -29.26 0.04 -16.74
N ASP A 86 -29.23 0.20 -18.07
CA ASP A 86 -28.17 -0.18 -19.02
C ASP A 86 -26.83 -0.45 -18.32
N SER A 87 -26.73 -1.64 -17.73
CA SER A 87 -25.64 -1.98 -16.81
C SER A 87 -24.32 -1.97 -17.57
N ARG A 88 -24.41 -2.30 -18.85
CA ARG A 88 -23.34 -2.29 -19.84
C ARG A 88 -22.82 -0.88 -20.16
N VAL A 89 -23.66 0.14 -20.15
CA VAL A 89 -23.25 1.55 -20.45
C VAL A 89 -22.59 2.18 -19.22
N LEU A 90 -23.14 1.94 -18.02
CA LEU A 90 -22.50 2.34 -16.77
C LEU A 90 -21.19 1.57 -16.50
N GLU A 91 -21.10 0.28 -16.88
CA GLU A 91 -19.88 -0.52 -16.78
C GLU A 91 -18.78 -0.04 -17.74
N SER A 92 -19.12 0.28 -18.99
CA SER A 92 -18.12 0.74 -19.97
C SER A 92 -17.58 2.14 -19.65
N LEU A 93 -18.43 3.06 -19.20
CA LEU A 93 -18.02 4.40 -18.79
C LEU A 93 -17.26 4.43 -17.45
N ARG A 94 -17.56 3.51 -16.53
CA ARG A 94 -16.72 3.27 -15.35
C ARG A 94 -15.35 2.71 -15.73
N SER A 95 -15.28 1.77 -16.67
CA SER A 95 -14.10 0.92 -16.89
C SER A 95 -12.82 1.68 -17.31
N GLN A 96 -12.89 2.58 -18.31
CA GLN A 96 -11.66 3.14 -18.91
C GLN A 96 -11.14 4.42 -18.25
N ARG A 97 -12.02 5.31 -17.76
CA ARG A 97 -11.59 6.50 -17.00
C ARG A 97 -11.24 6.17 -15.54
N ALA A 98 -11.65 5.00 -15.05
CA ALA A 98 -11.32 4.56 -13.70
C ALA A 98 -9.83 4.29 -13.51
N PHE A 99 -9.13 3.65 -14.45
CA PHE A 99 -7.76 3.19 -14.16
C PHE A 99 -6.81 4.33 -13.77
N VAL A 100 -6.68 5.35 -14.62
CA VAL A 100 -5.73 6.46 -14.38
C VAL A 100 -6.14 7.28 -13.16
N VAL A 101 -7.43 7.57 -13.00
CA VAL A 101 -7.94 8.32 -11.85
C VAL A 101 -7.75 7.54 -10.55
N GLN A 102 -8.07 6.24 -10.55
CA GLN A 102 -7.85 5.36 -9.40
C GLN A 102 -6.36 5.24 -9.08
N PHE A 103 -5.51 5.07 -10.10
CA PHE A 103 -4.07 5.02 -9.93
C PHE A 103 -3.52 6.31 -9.30
N ILE A 104 -3.91 7.50 -9.79
CA ILE A 104 -3.48 8.78 -9.20
C ILE A 104 -3.99 8.91 -7.76
N CYS A 105 -5.25 8.54 -7.50
CA CYS A 105 -5.82 8.54 -6.16
C CYS A 105 -5.06 7.60 -5.20
N PHE A 106 -4.74 6.38 -5.64
CA PHE A 106 -3.98 5.42 -4.85
C PHE A 106 -2.54 5.85 -4.64
N ALA A 107 -1.87 6.40 -5.65
CA ALA A 107 -0.53 6.94 -5.54
C ALA A 107 -0.48 8.13 -4.56
N LYS A 108 -1.43 9.06 -4.66
CA LYS A 108 -1.55 10.19 -3.72
C LYS A 108 -1.82 9.70 -2.31
N ARG A 109 -2.74 8.75 -2.13
CA ARG A 109 -3.06 8.15 -0.82
C ARG A 109 -1.82 7.47 -0.22
N ALA A 110 -1.13 6.65 -1.01
CA ALA A 110 0.10 5.97 -0.59
C ALA A 110 1.18 6.98 -0.18
N PHE A 111 1.31 8.07 -0.93
CA PHE A 111 2.26 9.15 -0.63
C PHE A 111 1.94 9.85 0.68
N LEU A 112 0.69 10.24 0.90
CA LEU A 112 0.27 10.86 2.14
C LEU A 112 0.42 9.91 3.34
N GLN A 113 0.07 8.63 3.19
CA GLN A 113 0.26 7.62 4.23
C GLN A 113 1.73 7.48 4.63
N HIS A 114 2.65 7.57 3.66
CA HIS A 114 4.08 7.47 3.94
C HIS A 114 4.62 8.72 4.64
N LEU A 115 4.15 9.91 4.24
CA LEU A 115 4.52 11.18 4.89
C LEU A 115 3.99 11.28 6.32
N GLN A 116 2.84 10.68 6.61
CA GLN A 116 2.22 10.71 7.95
C GLN A 116 2.91 9.77 8.95
N LEU A 117 3.79 8.87 8.50
CA LEU A 117 4.50 7.91 9.34
C LEU A 117 6.01 8.21 9.33
N PRO A 118 6.46 9.36 9.86
CA PRO A 118 7.87 9.78 9.78
C PRO A 118 8.80 8.79 10.47
N GLY A 119 8.36 8.13 11.56
CA GLY A 119 9.14 7.12 12.26
C GLY A 119 9.56 5.96 11.35
N ARG A 120 8.71 5.59 10.38
CA ARG A 120 9.04 4.56 9.39
C ARG A 120 10.12 5.03 8.42
N LEU A 121 9.98 6.26 7.91
CA LEU A 121 10.96 6.84 7.00
C LEU A 121 12.35 6.93 7.68
N TYR A 122 12.40 7.37 8.94
CA TYR A 122 13.64 7.37 9.70
C TYR A 122 14.22 5.97 9.91
N PHE A 123 13.38 4.98 10.20
CA PHE A 123 13.81 3.59 10.33
C PHE A 123 14.40 3.06 9.02
N ASP A 124 13.73 3.28 7.89
CA ASP A 124 14.18 2.84 6.57
C ASP A 124 15.50 3.53 6.18
N CYS A 125 15.63 4.84 6.45
CA CYS A 125 16.88 5.59 6.25
C CYS A 125 18.01 5.10 7.16
N ALA A 126 17.73 4.81 8.44
CA ALA A 126 18.71 4.32 9.40
C ALA A 126 19.18 2.92 9.03
N LEU A 127 18.25 2.03 8.69
CA LEU A 127 18.54 0.67 8.23
C LEU A 127 19.40 0.70 6.96
N MET A 128 19.06 1.58 6.01
CA MET A 128 19.84 1.69 4.78
C MET A 128 21.23 2.30 5.00
N SER A 129 21.34 3.29 5.89
CA SER A 129 22.62 3.86 6.30
C SER A 129 23.50 2.80 6.97
N PHE A 130 22.90 1.94 7.79
CA PHE A 130 23.58 0.82 8.43
C PHE A 130 24.10 -0.20 7.40
N PHE A 131 23.27 -0.61 6.44
CA PHE A 131 23.73 -1.50 5.35
C PHE A 131 24.82 -0.84 4.49
N GLY A 132 24.66 0.44 4.16
CA GLY A 132 25.68 1.21 3.44
C GLY A 132 27.00 1.27 4.19
N ALA A 133 26.98 1.47 5.51
CA ALA A 133 28.17 1.45 6.35
C ALA A 133 28.82 0.06 6.40
N LEU A 134 28.04 -1.01 6.57
CA LEU A 134 28.54 -2.38 6.54
C LEU A 134 29.21 -2.71 5.21
N PHE A 135 28.57 -2.36 4.08
CA PHE A 135 29.17 -2.55 2.76
C PHE A 135 30.44 -1.71 2.59
N GLY A 136 30.43 -0.45 3.02
CA GLY A 136 31.62 0.41 2.99
C GLY A 136 32.79 -0.16 3.80
N MET A 137 32.52 -0.66 5.00
CA MET A 137 33.53 -1.32 5.84
C MET A 137 34.08 -2.59 5.18
N GLN A 138 33.21 -3.41 4.60
CA GLN A 138 33.61 -4.65 3.91
C GLN A 138 34.43 -4.35 2.65
N SER A 139 34.07 -3.28 1.91
CA SER A 139 34.74 -2.87 0.67
C SER A 139 36.13 -2.27 0.88
N LYS A 140 36.47 -1.77 2.08
CA LYS A 140 37.74 -1.08 2.36
C LYS A 140 38.99 -1.92 2.03
N ASN A 141 38.89 -3.25 2.10
CA ASN A 141 40.02 -4.16 1.90
C ASN A 141 39.85 -5.10 0.69
N VAL A 142 38.88 -4.85 -0.20
CA VAL A 142 38.61 -5.75 -1.32
C VAL A 142 39.68 -5.59 -2.40
N LYS A 143 40.41 -6.67 -2.67
CA LYS A 143 41.34 -6.75 -3.80
C LYS A 143 40.55 -6.71 -5.12
N VAL A 144 41.11 -6.09 -6.15
CA VAL A 144 40.45 -5.86 -7.47
C VAL A 144 39.82 -7.14 -8.05
N HIS A 145 40.49 -8.29 -7.94
CA HIS A 145 39.98 -9.56 -8.46
C HIS A 145 38.69 -10.05 -7.77
N LYS A 146 38.33 -9.51 -6.60
CA LYS A 146 37.10 -9.85 -5.86
C LYS A 146 35.95 -8.86 -6.10
N LEU A 147 36.12 -7.86 -6.97
CA LEU A 147 35.08 -6.86 -7.27
C LEU A 147 33.77 -7.47 -7.78
N PRO A 148 33.75 -8.47 -8.70
CA PRO A 148 32.49 -9.07 -9.16
C PRO A 148 31.69 -9.73 -8.03
N ILE A 149 32.40 -10.38 -7.09
CA ILE A 149 31.78 -11.01 -5.92
C ILE A 149 31.21 -9.94 -4.98
N ALA A 150 31.94 -8.85 -4.75
CA ALA A 150 31.43 -7.74 -3.95
C ALA A 150 30.17 -7.09 -4.58
N GLN A 151 30.15 -6.92 -5.91
CA GLN A 151 28.99 -6.41 -6.62
C GLN A 151 27.77 -7.33 -6.49
N LEU A 152 27.98 -8.66 -6.56
CA LEU A 152 26.92 -9.64 -6.33
C LEU A 152 26.33 -9.51 -4.92
N TRP A 153 27.18 -9.40 -3.88
CA TRP A 153 26.73 -9.24 -2.50
C TRP A 153 25.96 -7.93 -2.27
N ILE A 154 26.42 -6.83 -2.87
CA ILE A 154 25.70 -5.55 -2.82
C ILE A 154 24.33 -5.69 -3.49
N GLY A 155 24.26 -6.35 -4.66
CA GLY A 155 23.00 -6.61 -5.36
C GLY A 155 22.01 -7.42 -4.54
N ILE A 156 22.46 -8.52 -3.92
CA ILE A 156 21.63 -9.37 -3.05
C ILE A 156 21.18 -8.59 -1.82
N GLY A 157 22.09 -7.85 -1.17
CA GLY A 157 21.74 -7.05 0.02
C GLY A 157 20.73 -5.96 -0.28
N LEU A 158 20.86 -5.29 -1.43
CA LEU A 158 19.89 -4.29 -1.89
C LEU A 158 18.52 -4.91 -2.15
N GLN A 159 18.45 -6.07 -2.80
CA GLN A 159 17.18 -6.78 -3.04
C GLN A 159 16.52 -7.24 -1.73
N LEU A 160 17.31 -7.79 -0.81
CA LEU A 160 16.81 -8.20 0.50
C LEU A 160 16.30 -7.00 1.30
N PHE A 161 17.03 -5.89 1.28
CA PHE A 161 16.58 -4.64 1.89
C PHE A 161 15.25 -4.17 1.29
N LEU A 162 15.12 -4.18 -0.04
CA LEU A 162 13.88 -3.80 -0.71
C LEU A 162 12.72 -4.71 -0.29
N ALA A 163 12.94 -6.03 -0.17
CA ALA A 163 11.94 -6.96 0.32
C ALA A 163 11.53 -6.66 1.77
N VAL A 164 12.49 -6.38 2.66
CA VAL A 164 12.23 -6.02 4.06
C VAL A 164 11.50 -4.67 4.19
N ALA A 165 11.88 -3.67 3.41
CA ALA A 165 11.27 -2.34 3.44
C ALA A 165 9.82 -2.35 2.92
N THR A 166 9.54 -3.21 1.92
CA THR A 166 8.20 -3.33 1.30
C THR A 166 7.23 -4.19 2.12
N LEU A 167 7.72 -5.17 2.87
CA LEU A 167 6.90 -6.09 3.69
C LEU A 167 5.85 -5.37 4.57
N PRO A 168 6.19 -4.35 5.37
CA PRO A 168 5.19 -3.66 6.19
C PRO A 168 4.26 -2.76 5.36
N VAL A 169 4.64 -2.38 4.13
CA VAL A 169 3.73 -1.63 3.23
C VAL A 169 2.62 -2.57 2.78
N PHE A 170 2.98 -3.75 2.29
CA PHE A 170 2.00 -4.71 1.76
C PHE A 170 1.24 -5.45 2.85
N GLY A 171 1.87 -5.72 4.00
CA GLY A 171 1.25 -6.46 5.10
C GLY A 171 0.06 -5.73 5.72
N SER A 172 0.22 -4.45 6.05
CA SER A 172 -0.84 -3.61 6.63
C SER A 172 -1.97 -3.33 5.63
N GLU A 173 -1.63 -3.19 4.35
CA GLU A 173 -2.57 -2.82 3.30
C GLU A 173 -3.32 -4.00 2.69
N ARG A 174 -2.92 -5.24 2.99
CA ARG A 174 -3.63 -6.44 2.52
C ARG A 174 -5.08 -6.45 3.00
N VAL A 175 -5.32 -6.14 4.28
CA VAL A 175 -6.69 -6.13 4.85
C VAL A 175 -7.56 -5.05 4.20
N VAL A 176 -6.98 -3.87 4.00
CA VAL A 176 -7.65 -2.75 3.33
C VAL A 176 -8.00 -3.11 1.90
N PHE A 177 -7.06 -3.71 1.17
CA PHE A 177 -7.29 -4.20 -0.19
C PHE A 177 -8.46 -5.19 -0.25
N TRP A 178 -8.47 -6.22 0.60
CA TRP A 178 -9.55 -7.22 0.59
C TRP A 178 -10.92 -6.60 0.90
N ARG A 179 -10.97 -5.63 1.80
CA ARG A 179 -12.22 -4.91 2.12
C ARG A 179 -12.69 -4.04 0.95
N GLU A 180 -11.78 -3.33 0.29
CA GLU A 180 -12.11 -2.46 -0.85
C GLU A 180 -12.42 -3.26 -2.12
N ALA A 181 -11.77 -4.41 -2.31
CA ALA A 181 -11.97 -5.33 -3.44
C ALA A 181 -13.18 -6.27 -3.26
N ALA A 182 -13.76 -6.36 -2.06
CA ALA A 182 -14.92 -7.21 -1.81
C ALA A 182 -16.12 -6.76 -2.68
N ARG A 183 -16.78 -7.73 -3.33
CA ARG A 183 -18.01 -7.48 -4.08
C ARG A 183 -19.06 -6.92 -3.13
N GLY A 184 -19.67 -5.79 -3.50
CA GLY A 184 -20.64 -5.09 -2.67
C GLY A 184 -20.07 -3.93 -1.85
N SER A 185 -18.75 -3.69 -1.85
CA SER A 185 -18.16 -2.49 -1.21
C SER A 185 -18.58 -1.16 -1.88
N GLY A 186 -19.22 -1.23 -3.05
CA GLY A 186 -19.54 -0.07 -3.88
C GLY A 186 -18.34 0.51 -4.64
N MET A 187 -17.12 0.04 -4.35
CA MET A 187 -15.89 0.44 -5.02
C MET A 187 -15.52 -0.60 -6.08
N SER A 188 -15.74 -0.28 -7.36
CA SER A 188 -15.22 -1.07 -8.49
C SER A 188 -13.71 -0.83 -8.64
N LEU A 189 -12.92 -1.43 -7.73
CA LEU A 189 -11.49 -1.21 -7.62
C LEU A 189 -10.72 -1.97 -8.73
N ASN A 190 -9.93 -1.25 -9.52
CA ASN A 190 -9.00 -1.87 -10.45
C ASN A 190 -7.75 -2.33 -9.69
N ILE A 191 -7.57 -3.65 -9.62
CA ILE A 191 -6.49 -4.31 -8.88
C ILE A 191 -5.11 -3.83 -9.37
N ALA A 192 -4.93 -3.71 -10.68
CA ALA A 192 -3.66 -3.25 -11.24
C ALA A 192 -3.35 -1.79 -10.89
N ALA A 193 -4.37 -0.91 -10.92
CA ALA A 193 -4.20 0.50 -10.55
C ALA A 193 -3.78 0.65 -9.08
N TYR A 194 -4.34 -0.18 -8.20
CA TYR A 194 -4.02 -0.21 -6.78
C TYR A 194 -2.57 -0.62 -6.52
N PHE A 195 -2.12 -1.73 -7.12
CA PHE A 195 -0.74 -2.20 -6.95
C PHE A 195 0.28 -1.25 -7.58
N LEU A 196 0.06 -0.80 -8.81
CA LEU A 196 0.98 0.13 -9.50
C LEU A 196 1.08 1.48 -8.80
N GLY A 197 -0.04 2.02 -8.31
CA GLY A 197 -0.06 3.28 -7.57
C GLY A 197 0.79 3.21 -6.29
N LYS A 198 0.84 2.04 -5.65
CA LYS A 198 1.64 1.80 -4.44
C LYS A 198 3.10 1.46 -4.75
N ASP A 199 3.35 0.69 -5.79
CA ASP A 199 4.72 0.36 -6.24
C ASP A 199 5.51 1.58 -6.67
N ILE A 200 4.87 2.60 -7.22
CA ILE A 200 5.55 3.86 -7.54
C ILE A 200 6.14 4.52 -6.31
N LEU A 201 5.47 4.43 -5.17
CA LEU A 201 6.01 4.99 -3.94
C LEU A 201 7.29 4.27 -3.51
N VAL A 202 7.25 2.94 -3.55
CA VAL A 202 8.42 2.09 -3.29
C VAL A 202 9.53 2.44 -4.28
N THR A 203 9.18 2.66 -5.54
CA THR A 203 10.11 3.06 -6.59
C THR A 203 10.70 4.43 -6.34
N VAL A 204 9.93 5.42 -5.85
CA VAL A 204 10.42 6.76 -5.50
C VAL A 204 11.36 6.68 -4.31
N VAL A 205 11.00 5.95 -3.25
CA VAL A 205 11.89 5.73 -2.10
C VAL A 205 13.15 5.00 -2.54
N LEU A 206 13.03 3.96 -3.36
CA LEU A 206 14.15 3.24 -3.95
C LEU A 206 14.98 4.16 -4.84
N CYS A 207 14.40 5.04 -5.65
CA CYS A 207 15.13 6.00 -6.47
C CYS A 207 15.82 7.05 -5.63
N LEU A 208 15.22 7.52 -4.53
CA LEU A 208 15.81 8.48 -3.60
C LEU A 208 17.00 7.82 -2.87
N VAL A 209 16.83 6.56 -2.49
CA VAL A 209 17.89 5.74 -1.90
C VAL A 209 18.97 5.40 -2.92
N LEU A 210 18.62 5.01 -4.15
CA LEU A 210 19.55 4.74 -5.26
C LEU A 210 20.21 6.01 -5.76
N THR A 211 19.63 7.20 -5.58
CA THR A 211 20.31 8.47 -5.86
C THR A 211 21.26 8.83 -4.72
N MET A 212 20.91 8.50 -3.47
CA MET A 212 21.86 8.51 -2.36
C MET A 212 22.95 7.44 -2.48
N LEU A 213 22.71 6.34 -3.22
CA LEU A 213 23.68 5.26 -3.43
C LEU A 213 24.32 5.28 -4.82
N SER A 214 23.88 6.09 -5.78
CA SER A 214 24.49 6.15 -7.13
C SER A 214 25.62 7.15 -7.11
N GLY A 215 26.63 6.81 -6.34
CA GLY A 215 27.87 7.56 -6.29
C GLY A 215 28.73 7.34 -7.52
N PHE A 216 28.25 7.59 -8.75
CA PHE A 216 29.10 7.61 -9.93
C PHE A 216 28.45 8.38 -11.10
N GLY A 217 28.97 9.57 -11.38
CA GLY A 217 29.03 10.16 -12.73
C GLY A 217 27.76 10.17 -13.58
N SER A 218 26.58 10.12 -12.98
CA SER A 218 25.33 10.27 -13.70
C SER A 218 25.17 11.73 -14.08
N GLN A 219 25.06 12.04 -15.37
CA GLN A 219 24.75 13.40 -15.85
C GLN A 219 23.50 13.97 -15.16
N THR A 220 22.63 13.10 -14.64
CA THR A 220 21.45 13.46 -13.86
C THR A 220 21.82 14.02 -12.48
N LEU A 221 22.86 13.48 -11.82
CA LEU A 221 23.39 13.98 -10.55
C LEU A 221 24.10 15.32 -10.73
N ASP A 222 24.80 15.53 -11.85
CA ASP A 222 25.39 16.84 -12.18
C ASP A 222 24.30 17.90 -12.42
N LYS A 223 23.20 17.52 -13.09
CA LYS A 223 22.01 18.37 -13.23
C LYS A 223 21.27 18.59 -11.90
N LEU A 224 21.35 17.67 -10.95
CA LEU A 224 20.77 17.84 -9.61
C LEU A 224 21.66 18.73 -8.73
N ASN A 225 22.98 18.65 -8.90
CA ASN A 225 23.97 19.43 -8.17
C ASN A 225 23.96 20.91 -8.58
N SER A 226 23.49 21.22 -9.79
CA SER A 226 23.28 22.60 -10.22
C SER A 226 22.06 23.26 -9.55
N ALA A 227 21.12 22.49 -8.97
CA ALA A 227 19.98 23.03 -8.25
C ALA A 227 20.36 23.50 -6.82
N PRO A 228 20.20 24.79 -6.47
CA PRO A 228 20.49 25.31 -5.14
C PRO A 228 19.49 24.73 -4.13
N GLY A 229 19.93 23.76 -3.34
CA GLY A 229 19.12 23.06 -2.32
C GLY A 229 19.28 21.54 -2.34
N LEU A 230 19.62 20.95 -3.50
CA LEU A 230 19.85 19.51 -3.63
C LEU A 230 21.34 19.13 -3.58
N ARG A 231 22.25 20.11 -3.45
CA ARG A 231 23.71 19.91 -3.37
C ARG A 231 24.19 19.00 -2.22
N ILE A 232 23.41 18.92 -1.15
CA ILE A 232 23.75 18.11 0.03
C ILE A 232 23.51 16.61 -0.24
N VAL A 233 22.58 16.26 -1.14
CA VAL A 233 22.17 14.88 -1.42
C VAL A 233 23.32 14.07 -2.09
N PRO A 234 24.02 14.57 -3.12
CA PRO A 234 25.20 13.90 -3.67
C PRO A 234 26.36 13.79 -2.68
N TRP A 235 26.50 14.76 -1.79
CA TRP A 235 27.59 14.82 -0.81
C TRP A 235 27.44 13.76 0.29
N LEU A 236 26.20 13.47 0.70
CA LEU A 236 25.88 12.42 1.66
C LEU A 236 26.00 11.00 1.08
N SER A 237 26.26 10.82 -0.22
CA SER A 237 26.25 9.51 -0.86
C SER A 237 27.42 8.62 -0.41
N PRO A 238 27.18 7.56 0.40
CA PRO A 238 28.27 6.72 0.91
C PRO A 238 28.99 5.96 -0.21
N VAL A 239 28.26 5.60 -1.27
CA VAL A 239 28.81 4.92 -2.44
C VAL A 239 29.75 5.82 -3.21
N ARG A 240 29.47 7.14 -3.25
CA ARG A 240 30.38 8.11 -3.86
C ARG A 240 31.70 8.12 -3.12
N TRP A 241 31.65 8.28 -1.79
CA TRP A 241 32.84 8.22 -0.95
C TRP A 241 33.63 6.93 -1.14
N VAL A 242 32.96 5.77 -1.23
CA VAL A 242 33.62 4.47 -1.48
C VAL A 242 34.28 4.43 -2.86
N GLY A 243 33.57 4.84 -3.92
CA GLY A 243 34.08 4.86 -5.29
C GLY A 243 35.29 5.78 -5.43
N GLU A 244 35.16 6.99 -4.89
CA GLU A 244 36.20 8.00 -4.79
C GLU A 244 37.44 7.48 -4.04
N THR A 245 37.24 6.89 -2.85
CA THR A 245 38.33 6.33 -2.04
C THR A 245 39.00 5.16 -2.75
N LEU A 246 38.25 4.33 -3.48
CA LEU A 246 38.79 3.19 -4.21
C LEU A 246 39.63 3.65 -5.41
N VAL A 247 39.15 4.64 -6.16
CA VAL A 247 39.91 5.26 -7.27
C VAL A 247 41.20 5.89 -6.74
N VAL A 248 41.13 6.68 -5.66
CA VAL A 248 42.32 7.26 -5.00
C VAL A 248 43.29 6.18 -4.50
N ALA A 249 42.79 5.13 -3.88
CA ALA A 249 43.62 4.04 -3.37
C ALA A 249 44.31 3.25 -4.49
N GLN A 250 43.65 3.02 -5.63
CA GLN A 250 44.24 2.35 -6.78
C GLN A 250 45.27 3.23 -7.48
N THR A 251 44.94 4.51 -7.72
CA THR A 251 45.84 5.47 -8.37
C THR A 251 47.12 5.69 -7.56
N ARG A 252 47.06 5.66 -6.23
CA ARG A 252 48.26 5.69 -5.36
C ARG A 252 49.21 4.51 -5.59
N LYS A 253 48.71 3.34 -5.99
CA LYS A 253 49.52 2.13 -6.23
C LYS A 253 50.09 2.02 -7.64
N LEU A 254 49.61 2.84 -8.58
CA LEU A 254 50.12 2.83 -9.96
C LEU A 254 51.56 3.36 -10.04
N SER A 255 52.28 2.96 -11.09
CA SER A 255 53.64 3.45 -11.34
C SER A 255 53.65 4.95 -11.64
N PHE A 256 54.83 5.58 -11.49
CA PHE A 256 54.98 7.03 -11.71
C PHE A 256 54.53 7.49 -13.09
N ALA A 257 54.66 6.63 -14.12
CA ALA A 257 54.19 6.93 -15.46
C ALA A 257 52.71 7.34 -15.42
N TRP A 258 51.83 6.48 -14.92
CA TRP A 258 50.37 6.73 -14.86
C TRP A 258 49.96 7.96 -14.02
N LYS A 259 50.86 8.44 -13.14
CA LYS A 259 50.66 9.61 -12.27
C LYS A 259 51.19 10.90 -12.89
N MET A 260 51.75 10.87 -14.10
CA MET A 260 52.18 12.09 -14.78
C MET A 260 51.00 12.95 -15.20
N SER A 261 51.27 14.25 -15.37
CA SER A 261 50.31 15.24 -15.84
C SER A 261 49.57 14.73 -17.09
N PRO A 262 48.24 14.96 -17.20
CA PRO A 262 47.45 14.59 -18.37
C PRO A 262 48.05 15.09 -19.70
N THR A 263 48.75 16.22 -19.67
CA THR A 263 49.39 16.84 -20.85
C THR A 263 50.48 15.99 -21.50
N VAL A 264 51.04 15.02 -20.77
CA VAL A 264 52.10 14.13 -21.28
C VAL A 264 51.53 13.04 -22.21
N TYR A 265 50.23 12.77 -22.12
CA TYR A 265 49.58 11.65 -22.79
C TYR A 265 48.86 12.06 -24.07
N ARG A 266 48.90 11.19 -25.08
CA ARG A 266 48.15 11.38 -26.33
C ARG A 266 46.63 11.24 -26.13
N LYS A 267 46.20 10.40 -25.18
CA LYS A 267 44.79 10.22 -24.79
C LYS A 267 44.63 10.35 -23.28
N PRO A 268 44.62 11.59 -22.74
CA PRO A 268 44.68 11.83 -21.30
C PRO A 268 43.61 11.07 -20.51
N THR A 269 42.37 11.01 -21.00
CA THR A 269 41.26 10.33 -20.31
C THR A 269 41.40 8.81 -20.19
N ARG A 270 42.23 8.17 -21.03
CA ARG A 270 42.47 6.73 -20.98
C ARG A 270 43.81 6.37 -20.35
N ASP A 271 44.81 7.22 -20.55
CA ASP A 271 46.21 6.87 -20.25
C ASP A 271 46.73 7.55 -18.98
N SER A 272 46.04 8.59 -18.46
CA SER A 272 46.42 9.28 -17.23
C SER A 272 45.44 8.97 -16.09
N ALA A 273 45.97 8.39 -15.01
CA ALA A 273 45.21 8.18 -13.79
C ALA A 273 44.82 9.50 -13.12
N LEU A 274 45.64 10.55 -13.29
CA LEU A 274 45.32 11.91 -12.85
C LEU A 274 44.20 12.52 -13.67
N ALA A 275 44.15 12.31 -14.99
CA ALA A 275 43.02 12.79 -15.79
C ALA A 275 41.71 12.10 -15.40
N LEU A 276 41.77 10.82 -15.00
CA LEU A 276 40.62 10.13 -14.41
C LEU A 276 40.22 10.81 -13.10
N LEU A 277 41.18 11.04 -12.19
CA LEU A 277 40.94 11.74 -10.92
C LEU A 277 40.40 13.17 -11.09
N PHE A 278 40.91 13.96 -12.05
CA PHE A 278 40.45 15.32 -12.31
C PHE A 278 39.16 15.36 -13.12
N GLY A 279 38.93 14.36 -13.97
CA GLY A 279 37.68 14.22 -14.73
C GLY A 279 36.50 13.84 -13.85
N TYR A 280 36.77 13.19 -12.71
CA TYR A 280 35.83 13.15 -11.61
C TYR A 280 35.92 14.49 -10.87
N THR A 281 34.85 15.27 -10.84
CA THR A 281 34.78 16.44 -9.96
C THR A 281 34.63 15.98 -8.51
N PHE A 282 35.75 15.62 -7.88
CA PHE A 282 35.85 15.49 -6.44
C PHE A 282 35.72 16.90 -5.86
N HIS A 283 34.53 17.27 -5.41
CA HIS A 283 34.42 18.39 -4.47
C HIS A 283 34.96 17.87 -3.14
N GLU A 284 36.28 17.94 -2.95
CA GLU A 284 36.81 18.07 -1.60
C GLU A 284 36.04 19.24 -0.97
N GLY A 285 35.34 18.97 0.13
CA GLY A 285 34.50 19.92 0.83
C GLY A 285 35.33 21.11 1.30
N THR A 286 35.57 22.06 0.40
CA THR A 286 36.02 23.39 0.69
C THR A 286 34.80 24.12 1.21
N PHE A 287 34.54 23.92 2.51
CA PHE A 287 33.96 25.00 3.31
C PHE A 287 34.94 26.16 3.21
N HIS A 288 34.77 27.00 2.19
CA HIS A 288 35.21 28.38 2.28
C HIS A 288 34.28 29.03 3.32
N LEU A 289 34.72 28.96 4.59
CA LEU A 289 34.37 29.97 5.59
C LEU A 289 35.02 31.29 5.21
#